data_AF-A0A1F3VEC6-F1
#
_entry.id   AF-A0A1F3VEC6-F1
#
_cell.length_a   1.000
_cell.length_b   1.000
_cell.length_c   1.000
_cell.angle_alpha   90.00
_cell.angle_beta   90.00
_cell.angle_gamma   90.00
#
_symmetry.space_group_name_H-M   'P 1'
#
loop_
_entity.id
_entity.type
_entity.pdbx_description
1 polymer ?
#
loop_
_entity_poly.entity_id
_entity_poly.type
_entity_poly.pdbx_seq_one_letter_code
_entity_poly.pdbx_strand_id
1 'polypeptide(L)'
;MKKLSLLVFLVCLIGGTWAEEMISVSSLSDGACFVYDGEGDQKIAKIASFNQSLSWIVDDLSMQKLKEDINKSLLKYGYEFSDNKYQLYIHCGGYGASLVLNIDMKGFYACAWTQMSDKAFILRNLAITSKPGPCHGQIPGRLVIFTTGDEATDLVEKELSDPSWRKMINFVAAGGYGKVTVFLTEEYTFSEHKVKQALLESFDQQYVKYVELENLYHPIGDFKLLESLSTN
;
A
#
# COMPACT_ATOMS: atom_id res chain seq x y z
N MET A 1 67.49 34.73 -9.20
CA MET A 1 66.00 34.75 -9.13
C MET A 1 65.41 33.50 -9.79
N LYS A 2 65.38 32.34 -9.11
CA LYS A 2 64.78 31.08 -9.64
C LYS A 2 64.29 30.12 -8.52
N LYS A 3 63.85 30.64 -7.37
CA LYS A 3 63.41 29.80 -6.23
C LYS A 3 62.05 30.16 -5.64
N LEU A 4 61.28 31.04 -6.28
CA LEU A 4 59.97 31.46 -5.77
C LEU A 4 58.77 30.83 -6.49
N SER A 5 58.99 30.05 -7.55
CA SER A 5 57.90 29.54 -8.39
C SER A 5 57.42 28.12 -8.01
N LEU A 6 58.08 27.44 -7.08
CA LEU A 6 57.73 26.05 -6.73
C LEU A 6 56.77 25.96 -5.52
N LEU A 7 56.61 27.04 -4.74
CA LEU A 7 55.79 27.01 -3.53
C LEU A 7 54.30 27.29 -3.80
N VAL A 8 53.97 27.91 -4.94
CA VAL A 8 52.57 28.24 -5.29
C VAL A 8 51.82 27.03 -5.87
N PHE A 9 52.54 26.07 -6.47
CA PHE A 9 51.90 24.86 -7.02
C PHE A 9 51.54 23.82 -5.95
N LEU A 10 52.12 23.89 -4.75
CA LEU A 10 51.85 22.93 -3.67
C LEU A 10 50.60 23.29 -2.83
N VAL A 11 50.16 24.54 -2.87
CA VAL A 11 48.98 25.01 -2.09
C VAL A 11 47.66 24.74 -2.82
N CYS A 12 47.67 24.51 -4.13
CA CYS A 12 46.47 24.13 -4.89
C CYS A 12 46.14 22.62 -4.83
N LEU A 13 47.01 21.78 -4.25
CA LEU A 13 46.79 20.32 -4.16
C LEU A 13 46.04 19.87 -2.90
N ILE A 14 45.68 20.79 -1.99
CA ILE A 14 45.08 20.44 -0.68
C ILE A 14 43.60 20.89 -0.57
N GLY A 15 43.05 21.58 -1.57
CA GLY A 15 41.69 22.13 -1.52
C GLY A 15 40.56 21.21 -1.99
N GLY A 16 40.88 20.00 -2.44
CA GLY A 16 39.90 19.04 -2.94
C GLY A 16 39.54 17.98 -1.91
N THR A 17 39.15 18.37 -0.69
CA THR A 17 38.32 17.49 0.13
C THR A 17 36.98 17.40 -0.59
N TRP A 18 36.88 16.44 -1.52
CA TRP A 18 35.60 15.93 -1.97
C TRP A 18 34.84 15.62 -0.68
N ALA A 19 33.78 16.39 -0.41
CA ALA A 19 32.81 15.96 0.56
C ALA A 19 32.38 14.57 0.07
N GLU A 20 32.84 13.52 0.74
CA GLU A 20 32.15 12.24 0.68
C GLU A 20 30.76 12.55 1.22
N GLU A 21 29.83 12.83 0.31
CA GLU A 21 28.41 12.62 0.60
C GLU A 21 28.35 11.18 1.09
N MET A 22 28.16 11.01 2.40
CA MET A 22 27.90 9.70 2.98
C MET A 22 26.54 9.26 2.45
N ILE A 23 26.52 8.66 1.26
CA ILE A 23 25.31 8.09 0.68
C ILE A 23 24.90 6.94 1.61
N SER A 24 23.94 7.20 2.49
CA SER A 24 23.32 6.18 3.34
C SER A 24 22.45 5.28 2.47
N VAL A 25 23.02 4.15 2.02
CA VAL A 25 22.28 3.10 1.32
C VAL A 25 21.82 2.07 2.35
N SER A 26 20.52 1.85 2.45
CA SER A 26 19.97 0.78 3.28
C SER A 26 19.73 -0.48 2.43
N SER A 27 20.23 -1.62 2.92
CA SER A 27 19.83 -2.95 2.44
C SER A 27 18.55 -3.37 3.16
N LEU A 28 17.56 -3.88 2.44
CA LEU A 28 16.31 -4.40 3.00
C LEU A 28 16.15 -5.88 2.66
N SER A 29 15.56 -6.64 3.59
CA SER A 29 15.26 -8.08 3.45
C SER A 29 16.45 -8.88 2.97
N ASP A 30 17.52 -8.86 3.77
CA ASP A 30 18.77 -9.57 3.52
C ASP A 30 19.39 -9.29 2.13
N GLY A 31 19.20 -8.08 1.59
CA GLY A 31 19.73 -7.68 0.29
C GLY A 31 18.79 -7.86 -0.88
N ALA A 32 17.49 -8.10 -0.66
CA ALA A 32 16.49 -8.13 -1.73
C ALA A 32 16.35 -6.77 -2.45
N CYS A 33 16.61 -5.67 -1.72
CA CYS A 33 16.62 -4.33 -2.28
C CYS A 33 17.71 -3.44 -1.68
N PHE A 34 18.15 -2.46 -2.47
CA PHE A 34 18.80 -1.26 -1.97
C PHE A 34 17.92 -0.04 -2.12
N VAL A 35 17.94 0.82 -1.09
CA VAL A 35 17.17 2.06 -1.05
C VAL A 35 18.06 3.20 -0.58
N TYR A 36 18.23 4.19 -1.45
CA TYR A 36 18.67 5.53 -1.10
C TYR A 36 17.44 6.42 -0.93
N ASP A 37 17.33 7.06 0.22
CA ASP A 37 16.30 8.05 0.53
C ASP A 37 17.00 9.42 0.58
N GLY A 38 16.52 10.38 -0.20
CA GLY A 38 17.20 11.65 -0.42
C GLY A 38 17.47 12.40 0.88
N GLU A 39 18.62 13.08 0.95
CA GLU A 39 19.00 13.90 2.10
C GLU A 39 18.64 15.38 1.91
N GLY A 40 18.37 16.08 3.00
CA GLY A 40 18.03 17.50 2.99
C GLY A 40 16.71 17.78 2.25
N ASP A 41 16.75 18.72 1.28
CA ASP A 41 15.57 19.12 0.50
C ASP A 41 15.34 18.24 -0.75
N GLN A 42 16.12 17.17 -0.94
CA GLN A 42 15.98 16.29 -2.11
C GLN A 42 14.75 15.39 -1.98
N LYS A 43 13.66 15.71 -2.67
CA LYS A 43 12.46 14.87 -2.78
C LYS A 43 12.65 13.73 -3.78
N ILE A 44 13.54 12.79 -3.44
CA ILE A 44 13.90 11.68 -4.32
C ILE A 44 14.23 10.43 -3.51
N ALA A 45 13.82 9.26 -4.02
CA ALA A 45 14.34 7.97 -3.58
C ALA A 45 14.86 7.19 -4.78
N LYS A 46 15.98 6.49 -4.60
CA LYS A 46 16.52 5.57 -5.61
C LYS A 46 16.44 4.16 -5.07
N ILE A 47 15.82 3.27 -5.83
CA ILE A 47 15.48 1.92 -5.38
C ILE A 47 16.03 0.95 -6.40
N ALA A 48 16.74 -0.08 -5.96
CA ALA A 48 17.12 -1.23 -6.77
C ALA A 48 16.53 -2.50 -6.14
N SER A 49 15.81 -3.30 -6.92
CA SER A 49 15.31 -4.61 -6.49
C SER A 49 16.02 -5.72 -7.26
N PHE A 50 16.68 -6.61 -6.52
CA PHE A 50 17.45 -7.71 -7.12
C PHE A 50 16.55 -8.84 -7.59
N ASN A 51 15.48 -9.13 -6.84
CA ASN A 51 14.51 -10.15 -7.21
C ASN A 51 13.76 -9.80 -8.51
N GLN A 52 13.67 -8.51 -8.85
CA GLN A 52 13.09 -8.04 -10.11
C GLN A 52 14.13 -7.68 -11.16
N SER A 53 15.42 -7.58 -10.81
CA SER A 53 16.49 -7.08 -11.69
C SER A 53 16.16 -5.70 -12.29
N LEU A 54 15.57 -4.81 -11.47
CA LEU A 54 15.10 -3.49 -11.89
C LEU A 54 15.53 -2.41 -10.89
N SER A 55 15.62 -1.18 -11.37
CA SER A 55 15.91 0.00 -10.56
C SER A 55 15.03 1.17 -10.95
N TRP A 56 14.68 2.00 -9.98
CA TRP A 56 13.77 3.13 -10.14
C TRP A 56 14.26 4.36 -9.41
N ILE A 57 13.85 5.49 -9.94
CA ILE A 57 13.89 6.78 -9.26
C ILE A 57 12.45 7.15 -8.95
N VAL A 58 12.18 7.45 -7.68
CA VAL A 58 10.89 7.96 -7.22
C VAL A 58 11.11 9.43 -6.89
N ASP A 59 10.41 10.30 -7.61
CA ASP A 59 10.50 11.76 -7.49
C ASP A 59 9.10 12.37 -7.52
N ASP A 60 9.01 13.70 -7.42
CA ASP A 60 7.73 14.42 -7.42
C ASP A 60 6.87 14.11 -8.66
N LEU A 61 7.48 13.97 -9.84
CA LEU A 61 6.76 13.68 -11.09
C LEU A 61 6.13 12.28 -11.04
N SER A 62 6.92 11.29 -10.61
CA SER A 62 6.46 9.91 -10.44
C SER A 62 5.35 9.81 -9.41
N MET A 63 5.49 10.54 -8.30
CA MET A 63 4.51 10.60 -7.23
C MET A 63 3.22 11.31 -7.67
N GLN A 64 3.31 12.36 -8.49
CA GLN A 64 2.12 13.03 -9.02
C GLN A 64 1.26 12.07 -9.83
N LYS A 65 1.86 11.33 -10.77
CA LYS A 65 1.14 10.35 -11.58
C LYS A 65 0.48 9.26 -10.72
N LEU A 66 1.20 8.75 -9.73
CA LEU A 66 0.66 7.74 -8.81
C LEU A 66 -0.50 8.28 -7.99
N LYS A 67 -0.41 9.54 -7.51
CA LYS A 67 -1.51 10.21 -6.81
C LYS A 67 -2.74 10.37 -7.69
N GLU A 68 -2.57 10.71 -8.98
CA GLU A 68 -3.67 10.80 -9.94
C GLU A 68 -4.39 9.45 -10.12
N ASP A 69 -3.64 8.35 -10.27
CA ASP A 69 -4.20 7.00 -10.39
C ASP A 69 -4.94 6.55 -9.13
N ILE A 70 -4.40 6.88 -7.96
CA ILE A 70 -5.06 6.62 -6.67
C ILE A 70 -6.32 7.45 -6.54
N ASN A 71 -6.26 8.75 -6.82
CA ASN A 71 -7.40 9.66 -6.71
C ASN A 71 -8.55 9.23 -7.63
N LYS A 72 -8.24 8.84 -8.88
CA LYS A 72 -9.23 8.30 -9.81
C LYS A 72 -9.93 7.04 -9.27
N SER A 73 -9.20 6.23 -8.49
CA SER A 73 -9.76 5.02 -7.89
C SER A 73 -10.61 5.33 -6.66
N LEU A 74 -10.18 6.28 -5.82
CA LEU A 74 -10.93 6.73 -4.63
C LEU A 74 -12.22 7.49 -4.98
N LEU A 75 -12.20 8.30 -6.03
CA LEU A 75 -13.34 9.11 -6.47
C LEU A 75 -14.57 8.28 -6.83
N LYS A 76 -14.38 7.04 -7.29
CA LYS A 76 -15.48 6.09 -7.55
C LYS A 76 -16.34 5.82 -6.31
N TYR A 77 -15.74 6.00 -5.12
CA TYR A 77 -16.36 5.74 -3.83
C TYR A 77 -16.68 7.04 -3.07
N GLY A 78 -16.59 8.21 -3.73
CA GLY A 78 -16.86 9.50 -3.10
C GLY A 78 -15.76 10.02 -2.18
N TYR A 79 -14.55 9.47 -2.28
CA TYR A 79 -13.38 9.94 -1.55
C TYR A 79 -12.39 10.63 -2.48
N GLU A 80 -11.74 11.66 -1.98
CA GLU A 80 -10.67 12.36 -2.68
C GLU A 80 -9.35 12.12 -1.94
N PHE A 81 -8.26 12.07 -2.68
CA PHE A 81 -6.93 12.22 -2.10
C PHE A 81 -6.80 13.69 -1.64
N SER A 82 -7.38 14.02 -0.50
CA SER A 82 -7.31 15.37 0.07
C SER A 82 -6.11 15.51 0.99
N ASP A 83 -5.63 16.75 1.11
CA ASP A 83 -4.69 17.21 2.14
C ASP A 83 -3.23 16.74 2.04
N ASN A 84 -2.84 16.02 0.99
CA ASN A 84 -1.45 15.57 0.75
C ASN A 84 -0.80 14.79 1.91
N LYS A 85 -1.53 14.38 2.95
CA LYS A 85 -0.96 13.68 4.09
C LYS A 85 -0.86 12.19 3.83
N TYR A 86 0.35 11.72 3.65
CA TYR A 86 0.63 10.31 3.44
C TYR A 86 2.04 9.95 3.89
N GLN A 87 2.17 8.73 4.34
CA GLN A 87 3.47 8.09 4.54
C GLN A 87 3.74 7.19 3.35
N LEU A 88 4.88 7.40 2.70
CA LEU A 88 5.33 6.55 1.59
C LEU A 88 6.35 5.55 2.12
N TYR A 89 6.07 4.27 1.94
CA TYR A 89 7.00 3.20 2.25
C TYR A 89 7.47 2.51 0.97
N ILE A 90 8.68 1.99 1.02
CA ILE A 90 9.13 0.94 0.13
C ILE A 90 9.06 -0.39 0.89
N HIS A 91 8.28 -1.32 0.34
CA HIS A 91 8.25 -2.71 0.77
C HIS A 91 9.20 -3.52 -0.12
N CYS A 92 10.02 -4.37 0.50
CA CYS A 92 10.93 -5.28 -0.19
C CYS A 92 10.78 -6.69 0.35
N GLY A 93 10.68 -7.69 -0.53
CA GLY A 93 10.57 -9.08 -0.13
C GLY A 93 10.88 -10.05 -1.27
N GLY A 94 10.50 -11.31 -1.10
CA GLY A 94 10.80 -12.38 -2.06
C GLY A 94 10.23 -12.16 -3.47
N TYR A 95 9.20 -11.33 -3.62
CA TYR A 95 8.57 -11.00 -4.90
C TYR A 95 9.06 -9.67 -5.51
N GLY A 96 10.03 -9.02 -4.86
CA GLY A 96 10.56 -7.73 -5.29
C GLY A 96 10.13 -6.55 -4.42
N ALA A 97 10.13 -5.38 -5.04
CA ALA A 97 9.84 -4.10 -4.41
C ALA A 97 8.42 -3.61 -4.74
N SER A 98 7.82 -2.84 -3.82
CA SER A 98 6.53 -2.17 -4.02
C SER A 98 6.49 -0.86 -3.26
N LEU A 99 6.02 0.21 -3.89
CA LEU A 99 5.69 1.43 -3.15
C LEU A 99 4.34 1.25 -2.45
N VAL A 100 4.27 1.69 -1.21
CA VAL A 100 3.10 1.56 -0.36
C VAL A 100 2.79 2.92 0.24
N LEU A 101 1.70 3.54 -0.19
CA LEU A 101 1.22 4.79 0.39
C LEU A 101 0.20 4.45 1.47
N ASN A 102 0.41 4.96 2.68
CA ASN A 102 -0.59 5.03 3.73
C ASN A 102 -1.12 6.47 3.77
N ILE A 103 -2.35 6.66 3.30
CA ILE A 103 -2.97 7.97 3.08
C ILE A 103 -3.95 8.21 4.22
N ASP A 104 -3.81 9.33 4.91
CA ASP A 104 -4.71 9.72 5.99
C ASP A 104 -6.05 10.17 5.40
N MET A 105 -7.10 9.39 5.67
CA MET A 105 -8.47 9.72 5.30
C MET A 105 -9.23 10.09 6.58
N LYS A 106 -10.27 10.92 6.46
CA LYS A 106 -11.08 11.31 7.62
C LYS A 106 -11.73 10.08 8.28
N GLY A 107 -11.10 9.57 9.34
CA GLY A 107 -11.55 8.42 10.14
C GLY A 107 -10.97 7.04 9.79
N PHE A 108 -10.11 6.93 8.77
CA PHE A 108 -9.41 5.68 8.39
C PHE A 108 -8.17 5.98 7.56
N TYR A 109 -7.36 4.97 7.23
CA TYR A 109 -6.24 5.13 6.30
C TYR A 109 -6.47 4.30 5.05
N ALA A 110 -6.29 4.92 3.88
CA ALA A 110 -6.29 4.23 2.60
C ALA A 110 -4.86 3.80 2.24
N CYS A 111 -4.72 2.57 1.79
CA CYS A 111 -3.43 1.96 1.51
C CYS A 111 -3.31 1.61 0.05
N ALA A 112 -2.45 2.32 -0.67
CA ALA A 112 -2.21 2.08 -2.08
C ALA A 112 -0.89 1.35 -2.27
N TRP A 113 -0.96 0.11 -2.77
CA TRP A 113 0.22 -0.65 -3.15
C TRP A 113 0.43 -0.58 -4.65
N THR A 114 1.68 -0.43 -5.04
CA THR A 114 2.05 -0.45 -6.46
C THR A 114 2.68 -1.76 -6.87
N GLN A 115 2.48 -2.11 -8.13
CA GLN A 115 3.37 -2.97 -8.87
C GLN A 115 4.39 -2.08 -9.58
N MET A 116 5.67 -2.33 -9.31
CA MET A 116 6.77 -1.63 -9.98
C MET A 116 7.06 -2.30 -11.32
N SER A 117 7.04 -1.55 -12.42
CA SER A 117 7.42 -1.99 -13.75
C SER A 117 8.59 -1.17 -14.30
N ASP A 118 9.18 -1.59 -15.41
CA ASP A 118 10.30 -0.90 -16.09
C ASP A 118 10.05 0.59 -16.39
N LYS A 119 8.79 0.99 -16.53
CA LYS A 119 8.40 2.34 -16.99
C LYS A 119 7.46 3.10 -16.06
N ALA A 120 6.91 2.46 -15.03
CA ALA A 120 5.89 3.08 -14.18
C ALA A 120 5.70 2.39 -12.83
N PHE A 121 5.04 3.12 -11.93
CA PHE A 121 4.40 2.57 -10.74
C PHE A 121 2.92 2.40 -11.05
N ILE A 122 2.44 1.16 -11.09
CA ILE A 122 1.04 0.85 -11.42
C ILE A 122 0.31 0.57 -10.11
N LEU A 123 -0.80 1.25 -9.85
CA LEU A 123 -1.65 0.94 -8.69
C LEU A 123 -2.16 -0.51 -8.82
N ARG A 124 -1.72 -1.37 -7.88
CA ARG A 124 -2.08 -2.79 -7.85
C ARG A 124 -3.34 -3.02 -7.03
N ASN A 125 -3.39 -2.44 -5.83
CA ASN A 125 -4.49 -2.63 -4.90
C ASN A 125 -4.67 -1.42 -3.98
N LEU A 126 -5.93 -1.25 -3.55
CA LEU A 126 -6.32 -0.38 -2.46
C LEU A 126 -6.77 -1.24 -1.29
N ALA A 127 -6.34 -0.88 -0.10
CA ALA A 127 -6.76 -1.48 1.16
C ALA A 127 -7.13 -0.40 2.17
N ILE A 128 -7.83 -0.76 3.24
CA ILE A 128 -8.15 0.12 4.37
C ILE A 128 -7.55 -0.40 5.66
N THR A 129 -7.17 0.51 6.55
CA THR A 129 -6.75 0.19 7.91
C THR A 129 -7.19 1.28 8.87
N SER A 130 -7.37 0.93 10.14
CA SER A 130 -7.66 1.88 11.21
C SER A 130 -6.41 2.50 11.84
N LYS A 131 -5.21 2.05 11.43
CA LYS A 131 -3.94 2.46 12.03
C LYS A 131 -2.95 2.96 10.97
N PRO A 132 -2.15 4.00 11.27
CA PRO A 132 -1.06 4.41 10.39
C PRO A 132 0.05 3.35 10.34
N GLY A 133 0.94 3.46 9.35
CA GLY A 133 2.13 2.62 9.23
C GLY A 133 2.17 1.70 8.00
N PRO A 134 3.14 0.75 7.97
CA PRO A 134 3.24 -0.28 6.94
C PRO A 134 1.95 -1.07 6.79
N CYS A 135 1.33 -1.00 5.60
CA CYS A 135 -0.08 -1.32 5.50
C CYS A 135 -0.37 -2.72 4.97
N HIS A 136 -0.80 -3.60 5.88
CA HIS A 136 -1.54 -4.83 5.58
C HIS A 136 -3.01 -4.60 5.97
N GLY A 137 -3.77 -3.97 5.07
CA GLY A 137 -5.15 -3.58 5.33
C GLY A 137 -6.17 -4.62 4.90
N GLN A 138 -7.43 -4.21 4.87
CA GLN A 138 -8.56 -4.99 4.40
C GLN A 138 -8.96 -4.56 3.00
N ILE A 139 -9.47 -5.50 2.19
CA ILE A 139 -9.94 -5.23 0.84
C ILE A 139 -11.28 -4.49 0.93
N PRO A 140 -11.38 -3.25 0.41
CA PRO A 140 -12.62 -2.49 0.42
C PRO A 140 -13.70 -3.23 -0.35
N GLY A 141 -14.93 -3.15 0.15
CA GLY A 141 -16.10 -3.77 -0.47
C GLY A 141 -16.12 -5.29 -0.33
N ARG A 142 -15.30 -5.88 0.56
CA ARG A 142 -15.27 -7.33 0.77
C ARG A 142 -15.41 -7.72 2.23
N LEU A 143 -16.35 -8.61 2.46
CA LEU A 143 -16.59 -9.26 3.75
C LEU A 143 -16.43 -10.77 3.60
N VAL A 144 -16.03 -11.41 4.69
CA VAL A 144 -15.98 -12.86 4.82
C VAL A 144 -16.90 -13.27 5.95
N ILE A 145 -17.81 -14.20 5.64
CA ILE A 145 -18.68 -14.85 6.62
C ILE A 145 -18.13 -16.23 6.87
N PHE A 146 -17.83 -16.53 8.13
CA PHE A 146 -17.45 -17.86 8.57
C PHE A 146 -18.68 -18.57 9.15
N THR A 147 -19.02 -19.73 8.59
CA THR A 147 -20.23 -20.48 8.93
C THR A 147 -19.91 -21.72 9.78
N THR A 148 -20.95 -22.34 10.32
CA THR A 148 -20.82 -23.51 11.20
C THR A 148 -20.56 -24.83 10.47
N GLY A 149 -20.60 -24.84 9.14
CA GLY A 149 -20.31 -25.99 8.29
C GLY A 149 -20.78 -25.76 6.85
N ASP A 150 -20.67 -26.78 6.00
CA ASP A 150 -21.02 -26.65 4.58
C ASP A 150 -22.53 -26.42 4.38
N GLU A 151 -23.40 -27.12 5.12
CA GLU A 151 -24.86 -26.90 5.05
C GLU A 151 -25.25 -25.46 5.41
N ALA A 152 -24.62 -24.88 6.43
CA ALA A 152 -24.82 -23.48 6.80
C ALA A 152 -24.27 -22.51 5.74
N THR A 153 -23.21 -22.90 5.03
CA THR A 153 -22.64 -22.13 3.92
C THR A 153 -23.62 -22.02 2.77
N ASP A 154 -24.22 -23.14 2.36
CA ASP A 154 -25.20 -23.19 1.28
C ASP A 154 -26.46 -22.37 1.63
N LEU A 155 -26.91 -22.44 2.89
CA LEU A 155 -28.05 -21.66 3.37
C LEU A 155 -27.75 -20.16 3.34
N VAL A 156 -26.60 -19.74 3.88
CA VAL A 156 -26.19 -18.32 3.88
C VAL A 156 -26.02 -17.80 2.47
N GLU A 157 -25.37 -18.55 1.58
CA GLU A 157 -25.20 -18.16 0.17
C GLU A 157 -26.55 -17.97 -0.54
N LYS A 158 -27.49 -18.90 -0.32
CA LYS A 158 -28.83 -18.83 -0.89
C LYS A 158 -29.61 -17.62 -0.37
N GLU A 159 -29.57 -17.36 0.94
CA GLU A 159 -30.24 -16.21 1.55
C GLU A 159 -29.67 -14.89 1.03
N LEU A 160 -28.35 -14.76 0.92
CA LEU A 160 -27.70 -13.57 0.39
C LEU A 160 -27.90 -13.36 -1.11
N SER A 161 -28.39 -14.38 -1.81
CA SER A 161 -28.80 -14.28 -3.22
C SER A 161 -30.21 -13.67 -3.37
N ASP A 162 -30.96 -13.49 -2.27
CA ASP A 162 -32.27 -12.85 -2.29
C ASP A 162 -32.19 -11.39 -2.78
N PRO A 163 -33.16 -10.91 -3.59
CA PRO A 163 -33.16 -9.54 -4.10
C PRO A 163 -33.09 -8.44 -3.05
N SER A 164 -33.55 -8.68 -1.81
CA SER A 164 -33.49 -7.73 -0.70
C SER A 164 -32.07 -7.28 -0.37
N TRP A 165 -31.07 -8.13 -0.61
CA TRP A 165 -29.66 -7.83 -0.35
C TRP A 165 -28.99 -7.05 -1.47
N ARG A 166 -29.57 -6.99 -2.68
CA ARG A 166 -28.91 -6.43 -3.88
C ARG A 166 -28.54 -4.96 -3.79
N LYS A 167 -29.18 -4.21 -2.89
CA LYS A 167 -28.77 -2.82 -2.62
C LYS A 167 -27.36 -2.76 -2.02
N MET A 168 -27.05 -3.70 -1.13
CA MET A 168 -25.78 -3.74 -0.38
C MET A 168 -24.75 -4.68 -1.01
N ILE A 169 -25.22 -5.80 -1.55
CA ILE A 169 -24.40 -6.92 -2.01
C ILE A 169 -24.53 -7.02 -3.53
N ASN A 170 -23.40 -6.92 -4.22
CA ASN A 170 -23.32 -7.11 -5.67
C ASN A 170 -23.35 -8.61 -6.01
N PHE A 171 -22.51 -9.41 -5.35
CA PHE A 171 -22.52 -10.86 -5.47
C PHE A 171 -21.88 -11.55 -4.26
N VAL A 172 -22.08 -12.86 -4.17
CA VAL A 172 -21.46 -13.74 -3.18
C VAL A 172 -20.70 -14.87 -3.86
N ALA A 173 -19.67 -15.38 -3.20
CA ALA A 173 -18.94 -16.55 -3.64
C ALA A 173 -18.71 -17.49 -2.45
N ALA A 174 -19.27 -18.71 -2.51
CA ALA A 174 -18.94 -19.76 -1.56
C ALA A 174 -17.50 -20.24 -1.79
N GLY A 175 -16.67 -20.15 -0.74
CA GLY A 175 -15.26 -20.52 -0.76
C GLY A 175 -14.98 -21.99 -0.41
N GLY A 176 -16.02 -22.79 -0.17
CA GLY A 176 -15.90 -24.08 0.51
C GLY A 176 -15.40 -23.92 1.96
N TYR A 177 -15.38 -25.01 2.73
CA TYR A 177 -14.81 -25.04 4.09
C TYR A 177 -15.45 -24.05 5.08
N GLY A 178 -16.76 -23.84 5.01
CA GLY A 178 -17.45 -22.95 5.94
C GLY A 178 -17.18 -21.46 5.72
N LYS A 179 -16.92 -21.03 4.48
CA LYS A 179 -16.64 -19.62 4.13
C LYS A 179 -17.54 -19.12 2.99
N VAL A 180 -18.14 -17.95 3.18
CA VAL A 180 -18.79 -17.17 2.10
C VAL A 180 -18.09 -15.81 1.99
N THR A 181 -17.61 -15.46 0.80
CA THR A 181 -17.11 -14.11 0.51
C THR A 181 -18.24 -13.27 -0.07
N VAL A 182 -18.48 -12.11 0.51
CA VAL A 182 -19.50 -11.14 0.09
C VAL A 182 -18.82 -9.95 -0.57
N PHE A 183 -19.28 -9.60 -1.77
CA PHE A 183 -18.80 -8.47 -2.54
C PHE A 183 -19.86 -7.38 -2.54
N LEU A 184 -19.51 -6.23 -2.00
CA LEU A 184 -20.43 -5.10 -1.82
C LEU A 184 -20.60 -4.32 -3.13
N THR A 185 -21.69 -3.57 -3.20
CA THR A 185 -21.88 -2.55 -4.24
C THR A 185 -20.93 -1.36 -4.00
N GLU A 186 -20.73 -0.53 -5.03
CA GLU A 186 -19.88 0.67 -4.92
C GLU A 186 -20.37 1.62 -3.82
N GLU A 187 -21.70 1.78 -3.66
CA GLU A 187 -22.33 2.61 -2.61
C GLU A 187 -21.96 2.16 -1.18
N TYR A 188 -21.75 0.86 -0.98
CA TYR A 188 -21.47 0.28 0.34
C TYR A 188 -19.99 -0.06 0.56
N THR A 189 -19.14 0.14 -0.46
CA THR A 189 -17.68 0.07 -0.31
C THR A 189 -17.22 1.20 0.62
N PHE A 190 -16.30 0.93 1.56
CA PHE A 190 -15.94 1.78 2.70
C PHE A 190 -17.04 1.96 3.78
N SER A 191 -18.18 1.28 3.64
CA SER A 191 -19.25 1.21 4.65
C SER A 191 -19.48 -0.22 5.14
N GLU A 192 -18.43 -1.04 5.12
CA GLU A 192 -18.48 -2.47 5.43
C GLU A 192 -19.01 -2.74 6.83
N HIS A 193 -18.75 -1.84 7.79
CA HIS A 193 -19.28 -1.95 9.16
C HIS A 193 -20.82 -1.99 9.20
N LYS A 194 -21.50 -1.22 8.33
CA LYS A 194 -22.97 -1.21 8.25
C LYS A 194 -23.50 -2.54 7.72
N VAL A 195 -22.87 -3.05 6.66
CA VAL A 195 -23.27 -4.33 6.07
C VAL A 195 -22.97 -5.48 7.01
N LYS A 196 -21.80 -5.47 7.67
CA LYS A 196 -21.45 -6.43 8.72
C LYS A 196 -22.50 -6.47 9.83
N GLN A 197 -22.96 -5.31 10.31
CA GLN A 197 -24.01 -5.24 11.32
C GLN A 197 -25.33 -5.84 10.80
N ALA A 198 -25.76 -5.46 9.60
CA ALA A 198 -26.98 -6.00 8.99
C ALA A 198 -26.94 -7.53 8.82
N LEU A 199 -25.78 -8.08 8.42
CA LEU A 199 -25.56 -9.52 8.31
C LEU A 199 -25.67 -10.21 9.68
N LEU A 200 -25.02 -9.67 10.71
CA LEU A 200 -25.06 -10.24 12.06
C LEU A 200 -26.46 -10.16 12.71
N GLU A 201 -27.28 -9.18 12.33
CA GLU A 201 -28.67 -9.05 12.78
C GLU A 201 -29.63 -9.98 12.02
N SER A 202 -29.30 -10.35 10.78
CA SER A 202 -30.18 -11.15 9.91
C SER A 202 -29.97 -12.66 10.06
N PHE A 203 -28.77 -13.10 10.44
CA PHE A 203 -28.45 -14.52 10.59
C PHE A 203 -28.34 -14.93 12.06
N ASP A 204 -28.94 -16.07 12.39
CA ASP A 204 -28.74 -16.71 13.68
C ASP A 204 -27.29 -17.21 13.82
N GLN A 205 -26.74 -17.09 15.04
CA GLN A 205 -25.40 -17.54 15.41
C GLN A 205 -25.21 -19.06 15.21
N GLN A 206 -26.30 -19.84 15.12
CA GLN A 206 -26.20 -21.25 14.78
C GLN A 206 -25.71 -21.51 13.34
N TYR A 207 -25.86 -20.54 12.43
CA TYR A 207 -25.41 -20.65 11.03
C TYR A 207 -24.16 -19.81 10.75
N VAL A 208 -24.05 -18.64 11.38
CA VAL A 208 -22.92 -17.71 11.22
C VAL A 208 -22.11 -17.65 12.51
N LYS A 209 -20.84 -18.04 12.44
CA LYS A 209 -19.90 -17.90 13.58
C LYS A 209 -19.50 -16.45 13.78
N TYR A 210 -19.03 -15.81 12.72
CA TYR A 210 -18.63 -14.40 12.72
C TYR A 210 -18.48 -13.85 11.30
N VAL A 211 -18.50 -12.53 11.20
CA VAL A 211 -18.30 -11.77 9.97
C VAL A 211 -17.08 -10.86 10.12
N GLU A 212 -16.18 -10.92 9.17
CA GLU A 212 -14.93 -10.16 9.14
C GLU A 212 -14.74 -9.43 7.82
N LEU A 213 -13.88 -8.41 7.86
CA LEU A 213 -13.38 -7.75 6.66
C LEU A 213 -12.36 -8.67 6.00
N GLU A 214 -12.38 -8.78 4.66
CA GLU A 214 -11.39 -9.62 3.99
C GLU A 214 -10.00 -8.97 4.11
N ASN A 215 -9.07 -9.64 4.80
CA ASN A 215 -7.71 -9.14 4.92
C ASN A 215 -6.97 -9.26 3.59
N LEU A 216 -6.20 -8.23 3.25
CA LEU A 216 -5.29 -8.26 2.11
C LEU A 216 -3.91 -8.71 2.58
N TYR A 217 -3.54 -9.92 2.19
CA TYR A 217 -2.21 -10.47 2.48
C TYR A 217 -1.22 -10.04 1.41
N HIS A 218 -0.17 -9.35 1.84
CA HIS A 218 0.99 -9.06 1.01
C HIS A 218 2.12 -10.05 1.33
N PRO A 219 3.07 -10.26 0.41
CA PRO A 219 4.21 -11.12 0.68
C PRO A 219 4.99 -10.67 1.92
N ILE A 220 5.66 -11.63 2.56
CA ILE A 220 6.57 -11.34 3.66
C ILE A 220 7.76 -10.52 3.13
N GLY A 221 8.11 -9.47 3.86
CA GLY A 221 9.19 -8.55 3.54
C GLY A 221 9.33 -7.44 4.57
N ASP A 222 10.32 -6.58 4.35
CA ASP A 222 10.60 -5.41 5.19
C ASP A 222 10.08 -4.12 4.56
N PHE A 223 9.79 -3.15 5.43
CA PHE A 223 9.38 -1.82 5.02
C PHE A 223 10.41 -0.79 5.46
N LYS A 224 10.67 0.19 4.60
CA LYS A 224 11.37 1.42 4.95
C LYS A 224 10.48 2.61 4.62
N LEU A 225 10.32 3.52 5.59
CA LEU A 225 9.69 4.82 5.34
C LEU A 225 10.62 5.65 4.45
N LEU A 226 10.06 6.24 3.39
CA LEU A 226 10.75 7.20 2.52
C LEU A 226 10.42 8.59 3.04
N GLU A 227 11.24 9.10 3.96
CA GLU A 227 11.01 10.36 4.66
C GLU A 227 11.03 11.55 3.69
N SER A 228 11.94 11.51 2.70
CA SER A 228 12.09 12.59 1.70
C SER A 228 10.84 12.81 0.83
N LEU A 229 9.97 11.80 0.73
CA LEU A 229 8.79 11.80 -0.14
C LEU A 229 7.47 11.71 0.64
N SER A 230 7.53 11.52 1.97
CA SER A 230 6.38 11.48 2.85
C SER A 230 5.92 12.89 3.25
N THR A 231 4.65 13.04 3.59
CA THR A 231 4.06 14.33 3.99
C THR A 231 3.17 14.11 5.20
N ASN A 232 3.43 14.87 6.28
CA ASN A 232 2.71 14.76 7.57
C ASN A 232 1.67 15.87 7.77
#